data_AF-A0A2E9I5Z7-F1
#
_entry.id   AF-A0A2E9I5Z7-F1
#
_cell.length_a   1.000
_cell.length_b   1.000
_cell.length_c   1.000
_cell.angle_alpha   90.00
_cell.angle_beta   90.00
_cell.angle_gamma   90.00
#
_symmetry.space_group_name_H-M   'P 1'
#
loop_
_entity.id
_entity.type
_entity.pdbx_description
1 polymer ?
#
loop_
_entity_poly.entity_id
_entity_poly.type
_entity_poly.pdbx_seq_one_letter_code
_entity_poly.pdbx_strand_id
1 'polypeptide(L)'
;MRNLKRCVKMSKRFKPEIRKEAIVDVALELAAAAHYTQVQRKQIADELGVTPPALTYHFGTMEQLRRAIMRAAIERENLGVIAQGLVAQDKHAKKAPEALRRRAIESAAA
;
A
#
# COMPACT_ATOMS: atom_id res chain seq x y z
N MET A 1 -11.90 12.03 16.18
CA MET A 1 -10.91 11.16 16.87
C MET A 1 -11.11 9.73 16.39
N ARG A 2 -10.21 9.17 15.57
CA ARG A 2 -10.18 7.72 15.31
C ARG A 2 -8.87 7.17 15.85
N ASN A 3 -8.89 6.91 17.15
CA ASN A 3 -7.98 6.00 17.82
C ASN A 3 -8.40 4.58 17.44
N LEU A 4 -7.55 3.85 16.76
CA LEU A 4 -7.48 2.39 16.91
C LEU A 4 -6.06 1.96 16.57
N LYS A 5 -5.18 2.05 17.57
CA LYS A 5 -3.87 1.39 17.56
C LYS A 5 -4.09 -0.11 17.36
N ARG A 6 -4.17 -0.59 16.12
CA ARG A 6 -4.00 -2.01 15.82
C ARG A 6 -2.51 -2.32 15.91
N CYS A 7 -2.01 -2.33 17.14
CA CYS A 7 -0.72 -2.93 17.44
C CYS A 7 -0.87 -4.45 17.31
N VAL A 8 -0.86 -4.96 16.08
CA VAL A 8 -0.55 -6.38 15.85
C VAL A 8 0.91 -6.53 16.23
N LYS A 9 1.17 -6.77 17.53
CA LYS A 9 2.51 -7.07 18.04
C LYS A 9 3.08 -8.20 17.17
N MET A 10 4.01 -7.85 16.28
CA MET A 10 4.87 -8.79 15.55
C MET A 10 5.89 -9.43 16.52
N SER A 11 5.43 -9.95 17.66
CA SER A 11 6.26 -10.57 18.72
C SER A 11 6.57 -12.04 18.46
N LYS A 12 6.02 -12.63 17.40
CA LYS A 12 6.51 -13.90 16.83
C LYS A 12 7.25 -13.61 15.54
N ARG A 13 8.37 -14.30 15.31
CA ARG A 13 9.12 -14.25 14.06
C ARG A 13 8.27 -14.86 12.94
N PHE A 14 7.36 -14.07 12.37
CA PHE A 14 6.59 -14.48 11.21
C PHE A 14 7.54 -14.69 10.03
N LYS A 15 7.17 -15.63 9.15
CA LYS A 15 7.88 -15.87 7.89
C LYS A 15 8.00 -14.56 7.12
N PRO A 16 9.11 -14.34 6.39
CA PRO A 16 9.35 -13.08 5.68
C PRO A 16 8.24 -12.73 4.66
N GLU A 17 7.51 -13.73 4.15
CA GLU A 17 6.38 -13.57 3.24
C GLU A 17 5.18 -12.89 3.93
N ILE A 18 4.74 -13.43 5.07
CA ILE A 18 3.66 -12.87 5.91
C ILE A 18 3.95 -11.40 6.27
N ARG A 19 5.22 -11.05 6.49
CA ARG A 19 5.63 -9.67 6.81
C ARG A 19 5.49 -8.71 5.62
N LYS A 20 5.78 -9.16 4.40
CA LYS A 20 5.60 -8.34 3.21
C LYS A 20 4.13 -8.04 2.99
N GLU A 21 3.27 -9.03 3.18
CA GLU A 21 1.82 -8.88 3.09
C GLU A 21 1.31 -7.85 4.11
N ALA A 22 1.71 -7.97 5.38
CA ALA A 22 1.32 -7.01 6.43
C ALA A 22 1.78 -5.57 6.12
N ILE A 23 2.99 -5.39 5.57
CA ILE A 23 3.49 -4.07 5.15
C ILE A 23 2.63 -3.48 4.03
N VAL A 24 2.26 -4.30 3.05
CA VAL A 24 1.43 -3.86 1.94
C VAL A 24 0.00 -3.57 2.39
N ASP A 25 -0.57 -4.36 3.30
CA ASP A 25 -1.90 -4.14 3.88
C ASP A 25 -2.00 -2.77 4.54
N VAL A 26 -1.09 -2.48 5.47
CA VAL A 26 -1.02 -1.19 6.16
C VAL A 26 -0.79 -0.06 5.16
N ALA A 27 0.05 -0.27 4.15
CA ALA A 27 0.30 0.75 3.14
C ALA A 27 -0.94 1.04 2.28
N LEU A 28 -1.78 0.04 1.98
CA LEU A 28 -3.05 0.22 1.28
C LEU A 28 -4.05 1.00 2.15
N GLU A 29 -4.11 0.71 3.45
CA GLU A 29 -4.95 1.47 4.40
C GLU A 29 -4.53 2.94 4.49
N LEU A 30 -3.22 3.20 4.59
CA LEU A 30 -2.69 4.57 4.58
C LEU A 30 -2.94 5.29 3.24
N ALA A 31 -2.86 4.58 2.12
CA ALA A 31 -3.19 5.12 0.81
C ALA A 31 -4.67 5.51 0.70
N ALA A 32 -5.57 4.70 1.28
CA ALA A 32 -6.99 5.02 1.33
C ALA A 32 -7.30 6.25 2.20
N ALA A 33 -6.52 6.48 3.27
CA ALA A 33 -6.73 7.60 4.18
C ALA A 33 -6.18 8.94 3.67
N ALA A 34 -5.08 8.93 2.90
CA ALA A 34 -4.42 10.13 2.40
C ALA A 34 -4.33 10.11 0.86
N HIS A 35 -3.25 9.55 0.34
CA HIS A 35 -3.04 9.29 -1.08
C HIS A 35 -1.82 8.35 -1.23
N TYR A 36 -1.83 7.43 -2.19
CA TYR A 36 -0.74 6.45 -2.30
C TYR A 36 0.66 7.08 -2.48
N THR A 37 0.76 8.26 -3.11
CA THR A 37 2.05 8.97 -3.28
C THR A 37 2.59 9.52 -1.96
N GLN A 38 1.71 9.84 -1.02
CA GLN A 38 2.03 10.42 0.29
C GLN A 38 2.40 9.38 1.34
N VAL A 39 2.17 8.09 1.06
CA VAL A 39 2.53 7.00 1.98
C VAL A 39 4.04 7.02 2.23
N GLN A 40 4.45 7.18 3.48
CA GLN A 40 5.85 7.17 3.88
C GLN A 40 6.24 5.88 4.58
N ARG A 41 7.49 5.46 4.37
CA ARG A 41 8.09 4.32 5.07
C ARG A 41 7.98 4.43 6.59
N LYS A 42 8.24 5.63 7.14
CA LYS A 42 8.19 5.86 8.58
C LYS A 42 6.77 5.62 9.12
N GLN A 43 5.74 6.14 8.45
CA GLN A 43 4.35 5.94 8.85
C GLN A 43 3.95 4.46 8.87
N ILE A 44 4.35 3.68 7.85
CA ILE A 44 4.07 2.24 7.82
C ILE A 44 4.79 1.51 8.95
N ALA A 45 6.05 1.88 9.22
CA ALA A 45 6.83 1.31 10.31
C ALA A 45 6.21 1.60 11.67
N ASP A 46 5.78 2.85 11.89
CA ASP A 46 5.10 3.29 13.11
C ASP A 46 3.77 2.53 13.32
N GLU A 47 2.96 2.38 12.26
CA GLU A 47 1.67 1.68 12.33
C GLU A 47 1.84 0.18 12.61
N LEU A 48 2.86 -0.46 12.01
CA LEU A 48 3.20 -1.86 12.28
C LEU A 48 3.95 -2.08 13.60
N GLY A 49 4.42 -1.01 14.25
CA GLY A 49 5.29 -1.11 15.43
C GLY A 49 6.63 -1.78 15.14
N VAL A 50 7.15 -1.62 13.92
CA VAL A 50 8.46 -2.16 13.49
C VAL A 50 9.45 -1.02 13.25
N THR A 51 10.74 -1.35 13.21
CA THR A 51 11.77 -0.35 12.95
C THR A 51 11.87 -0.06 11.44
N PRO A 52 12.15 1.19 11.02
CA PRO A 52 12.35 1.53 9.61
C PRO A 52 13.39 0.66 8.86
N PRO A 53 14.51 0.22 9.48
CA PRO A 53 15.44 -0.71 8.85
C PRO A 53 14.81 -2.06 8.45
N ALA A 54 13.80 -2.54 9.19
CA ALA A 54 13.10 -3.77 8.84
C ALA A 54 12.32 -3.62 7.51
N LEU A 55 11.73 -2.45 7.26
CA LEU A 55 11.09 -2.16 5.97
C LEU A 55 12.13 -2.06 4.84
N THR A 56 13.28 -1.44 5.12
CA THR A 56 14.39 -1.36 4.16
C THR A 56 14.90 -2.75 3.77
N TYR A 57 14.98 -3.69 4.72
CA TYR A 57 15.37 -5.08 4.42
C TYR A 57 14.42 -5.78 3.44
N HIS A 58 13.12 -5.50 3.53
CA HIS A 58 12.11 -6.15 2.68
C HIS A 58 11.91 -5.50 1.30
N PHE A 59 11.90 -4.17 1.25
CA PHE A 59 11.55 -3.42 0.04
C PHE A 59 12.69 -2.56 -0.52
N GLY A 60 13.78 -2.32 0.21
CA GLY A 60 14.93 -1.54 -0.25
C GLY A 60 14.61 -0.05 -0.42
N THR A 61 13.92 0.31 -1.49
CA THR A 61 13.59 1.69 -1.90
C THR A 61 12.10 2.01 -1.79
N MET A 62 11.75 3.31 -1.82
CA MET A 62 10.35 3.75 -1.86
C MET A 62 9.66 3.39 -3.18
N GLU A 63 10.38 3.40 -4.30
CA GLU A 63 9.82 2.97 -5.59
C GLU A 63 9.43 1.49 -5.59
N GLN A 64 10.26 0.62 -5.01
CA GLN A 64 9.96 -0.80 -4.87
C GLN A 64 8.73 -1.04 -3.98
N LEU A 65 8.60 -0.28 -2.90
CA LEU A 65 7.42 -0.32 -2.03
C LEU A 65 6.17 0.15 -2.77
N ARG A 66 6.22 1.30 -3.46
CA ARG A 66 5.09 1.81 -4.27
C ARG A 66 4.67 0.82 -5.35
N ARG A 67 5.63 0.18 -6.02
CA ARG A 67 5.34 -0.90 -6.98
C ARG A 67 4.60 -2.06 -6.31
N ALA A 68 5.02 -2.48 -5.11
CA ALA A 68 4.37 -3.56 -4.39
C ALA A 68 2.94 -3.19 -3.98
N ILE A 69 2.72 -1.97 -3.48
CA ILE A 69 1.40 -1.43 -3.15
C ILE A 69 0.49 -1.46 -4.37
N MET A 70 0.95 -0.91 -5.51
CA MET A 70 0.17 -0.87 -6.74
C MET A 70 -0.12 -2.27 -7.28
N ARG A 71 0.85 -3.19 -7.22
CA ARG A 71 0.65 -4.57 -7.63
C ARG A 71 -0.43 -5.24 -6.78
N ALA A 72 -0.35 -5.11 -5.45
CA ALA A 72 -1.34 -5.68 -4.56
C ALA A 72 -2.72 -5.03 -4.71
N ALA A 73 -2.77 -3.73 -5.00
CA ALA A 73 -4.03 -3.06 -5.33
C ALA A 73 -4.66 -3.64 -6.60
N ILE A 74 -3.88 -3.97 -7.63
CA ILE A 74 -4.38 -4.64 -8.84
C ILE A 74 -4.82 -6.07 -8.53
N GLU A 75 -4.00 -6.86 -7.83
CA GLU A 75 -4.29 -8.25 -7.47
C GLU A 75 -5.54 -8.39 -6.59
N ARG A 76 -5.81 -7.39 -5.74
CA ARG A 76 -6.97 -7.35 -4.84
C ARG A 76 -8.11 -6.47 -5.34
N GLU A 77 -8.02 -5.97 -6.57
CA GLU A 77 -8.99 -5.06 -7.19
C GLU A 77 -9.37 -3.85 -6.32
N ASN A 78 -8.41 -3.29 -5.57
CA ASN A 78 -8.62 -2.08 -4.77
C ASN A 78 -8.70 -0.85 -5.69
N LEU A 79 -9.92 -0.55 -6.13
CA LEU A 79 -10.23 0.49 -7.10
C LEU A 79 -9.78 1.88 -6.65
N GLY A 80 -9.89 2.20 -5.36
CA GLY A 80 -9.50 3.51 -4.81
C GLY A 80 -8.01 3.78 -4.99
N VAL A 81 -7.15 2.83 -4.64
CA VAL A 81 -5.69 2.98 -4.80
C VAL A 81 -5.30 2.97 -6.29
N ILE A 82 -5.97 2.16 -7.12
CA ILE A 82 -5.77 2.16 -8.58
C ILE A 82 -6.11 3.53 -9.16
N ALA A 83 -7.24 4.14 -8.77
CA ALA A 83 -7.65 5.44 -9.25
C ALA A 83 -6.67 6.54 -8.86
N GLN A 84 -6.21 6.55 -7.60
CA GLN A 84 -5.14 7.44 -7.15
C GLN A 84 -3.86 7.27 -7.98
N GLY A 85 -3.46 6.02 -8.27
CA GLY A 85 -2.33 5.70 -9.13
C GLY A 85 -2.48 6.22 -10.57
N LEU A 86 -3.69 6.17 -11.12
CA LEU A 86 -4.00 6.73 -12.45
C LEU A 86 -3.88 8.26 -12.45
N VAL A 87 -4.39 8.93 -11.42
CA VAL A 87 -4.28 10.39 -11.24
C VAL A 87 -2.82 10.83 -11.12
N ALA A 88 -2.01 10.12 -10.34
CA ALA A 88 -0.58 10.40 -10.21
C ALA A 88 0.27 9.97 -11.42
N GLN A 89 -0.37 9.49 -12.49
CA GLN A 89 0.27 9.03 -13.72
C GLN A 89 1.27 7.87 -13.54
N ASP A 90 1.05 7.01 -12.55
CA ASP A 90 1.94 5.89 -12.23
C ASP A 90 2.05 4.90 -13.40
N LYS A 91 3.29 4.51 -13.73
CA LYS A 91 3.59 3.57 -14.83
C LYS A 91 2.98 2.18 -14.60
N HIS A 92 2.78 1.76 -13.36
CA HIS A 92 2.20 0.47 -13.01
C HIS A 92 0.67 0.54 -13.03
N ALA A 93 0.07 1.64 -12.57
CA ALA A 93 -1.38 1.84 -12.68
C ALA A 93 -1.84 1.88 -14.16
N LYS A 94 -1.06 2.53 -15.04
CA LYS A 94 -1.34 2.58 -16.49
C LYS A 94 -1.30 1.20 -17.17
N LYS A 95 -0.50 0.27 -16.63
CA LYS A 95 -0.39 -1.11 -17.14
C LYS A 95 -1.49 -2.03 -16.64
N ALA A 96 -2.33 -1.58 -15.70
CA ALA A 96 -3.45 -2.37 -15.24
C ALA A 96 -4.42 -2.69 -16.40
N PRO A 97 -5.12 -3.84 -16.37
CA PRO A 97 -6.15 -4.18 -17.34
C PRO A 97 -7.12 -3.02 -17.56
N GLU A 98 -7.53 -2.77 -18.81
CA GLU A 98 -8.40 -1.65 -19.15
C GLU A 98 -9.72 -1.69 -18.35
N ALA A 99 -10.30 -2.87 -18.18
CA ALA A 99 -11.51 -3.06 -17.38
C ALA A 99 -11.33 -2.57 -15.93
N LEU A 100 -10.18 -2.84 -15.30
CA LEU A 100 -9.88 -2.37 -13.95
C LEU A 100 -9.64 -0.86 -13.91
N ARG A 101 -8.96 -0.30 -14.92
CA ARG A 101 -8.76 1.15 -15.02
C ARG A 101 -10.09 1.89 -15.15
N ARG A 102 -11.00 1.41 -15.98
CA ARG A 102 -12.34 1.99 -16.17
C ARG A 102 -13.13 1.97 -14.85
N ARG A 103 -13.21 0.81 -14.20
CA ARG A 103 -13.88 0.65 -12.89
C ARG A 103 -13.27 1.55 -11.82
N ALA A 104 -11.95 1.71 -11.80
CA ALA A 104 -11.27 2.58 -10.86
C ALA A 104 -11.65 4.06 -11.08
N ILE A 105 -11.66 4.53 -12.33
CA ILE A 105 -12.09 5.88 -12.67
C ILE A 105 -13.55 6.12 -12.28
N GLU A 106 -14.45 5.18 -12.57
CA GLU A 106 -15.86 5.26 -12.18
C GLU A 106 -16.03 5.32 -10.66
N SER A 107 -15.31 4.48 -9.92
CA SER A 107 -15.37 4.46 -8.45
C SER A 107 -14.84 5.73 -7.78
N ALA A 108 -13.97 6.48 -8.46
CA ALA A 108 -13.40 7.73 -7.94
C ALA A 108 -14.25 8.96 -8.31
N ALA A 109 -15.16 8.82 -9.26
CA ALA A 109 -16.09 9.86 -9.68
C ALA A 109 -17.45 9.79 -8.94
N ALA A 110 -17.70 8.69 -8.22
CA ALA A 110 -18.90 8.46 -7.40
C ALA A 110 -18.70 8.97 -5.97
#